data_AF-A0A316ETI0-F1
#
_entry.id   AF-A0A316ETI0-F1
#
_cell.length_a   1.000
_cell.length_b   1.000
_cell.length_c   1.000
_cell.angle_alpha   90.00
_cell.angle_beta   90.00
_cell.angle_gamma   90.00
#
_symmetry.space_group_name_H-M   'P 1'
#
loop_
_entity.id
_entity.type
_entity.pdbx_description
1 polymer ?
#
loop_
_entity_poly.entity_id
_entity_poly.type
_entity_poly.pdbx_seq_one_letter_code
_entity_poly.pdbx_strand_id
1 'polypeptide(L)'
;MIESNQFRVTILSIWWGAFTFYAGIVVPLGMRVLGSHTQMGMITQQVSIYLNIFSLIIFLLYAYSFRYESSKTDGLLYQIVSLSLIASQLLLFLIHGYLTVTIDFEKVKIINPENFYLLHRIYLIIETAIWLTVSGLILQITLE
;
A
#
# COMPACT_ATOMS: atom_id res chain seq x y z
N MET A 1 -12.09 17.33 17.25
CA MET A 1 -10.63 17.47 17.00
C MET A 1 -9.84 16.31 17.60
N ILE A 2 -9.97 16.02 18.90
CA ILE A 2 -9.30 14.85 19.52
C ILE A 2 -9.82 13.52 18.93
N GLU A 3 -11.14 13.36 18.80
CA GLU A 3 -11.74 12.14 18.23
C GLU A 3 -11.41 11.94 16.74
N SER A 4 -11.27 13.03 15.98
CA SER A 4 -10.91 12.96 14.55
C SER A 4 -9.45 12.54 14.34
N ASN A 5 -8.52 13.05 15.17
CA ASN A 5 -7.11 12.64 15.12
C ASN A 5 -6.92 11.19 15.55
N GLN A 6 -7.60 10.76 16.62
CA GLN A 6 -7.60 9.36 17.05
C GLN A 6 -8.12 8.42 15.95
N PHE A 7 -9.20 8.79 15.28
CA PHE A 7 -9.72 8.01 14.15
C PHE A 7 -8.69 7.89 13.02
N ARG A 8 -8.07 9.01 12.59
CA ARG A 8 -7.04 9.03 11.53
C ARG A 8 -5.84 8.16 11.87
N VAL A 9 -5.28 8.34 13.06
CA VAL A 9 -4.14 7.53 13.52
C VAL A 9 -4.52 6.07 13.53
N THR A 10 -5.69 5.72 14.06
CA THR A 10 -6.16 4.33 14.13
C THR A 10 -6.23 3.70 12.74
N ILE A 11 -6.96 4.30 11.78
CA ILE A 11 -7.12 3.70 10.45
C ILE A 11 -5.79 3.60 9.69
N LEU A 12 -4.91 4.60 9.82
CA LEU A 12 -3.60 4.59 9.19
C LEU A 12 -2.67 3.56 9.84
N SER A 13 -2.72 3.41 11.17
CA SER A 13 -1.94 2.40 11.89
C SER A 13 -2.36 0.97 11.56
N ILE A 14 -3.66 0.73 11.33
CA ILE A 14 -4.13 -0.60 10.88
C ILE A 14 -3.50 -0.92 9.52
N TRP A 15 -3.54 0.01 8.57
CA TRP A 15 -2.89 -0.17 7.27
C TRP A 15 -1.38 -0.37 7.39
N TRP A 16 -0.71 0.51 8.14
CA TRP A 16 0.73 0.48 8.33
C TRP A 16 1.19 -0.83 8.95
N GLY A 17 0.48 -1.32 9.97
CA GLY A 17 0.77 -2.58 10.64
C GLY A 17 0.57 -3.78 9.72
N ALA A 18 -0.56 -3.84 9.00
CA ALA A 18 -0.86 -4.92 8.07
C ALA A 18 0.20 -5.02 6.96
N PHE A 19 0.53 -3.89 6.32
CA PHE A 19 1.54 -3.83 5.27
C PHE A 19 2.94 -4.19 5.80
N THR A 20 3.37 -3.57 6.90
CA THR A 20 4.71 -3.77 7.47
C THR A 20 4.90 -5.21 7.94
N PHE A 21 3.89 -5.81 8.58
CA PHE A 21 3.94 -7.21 8.99
C PHE A 21 4.03 -8.14 7.79
N TYR A 22 3.21 -7.91 6.75
CA TYR A 22 3.24 -8.74 5.56
C TYR A 22 4.60 -8.65 4.83
N ALA A 23 5.04 -7.44 4.51
CA ALA A 23 6.27 -7.21 3.76
C ALA A 23 7.53 -7.58 4.56
N GLY A 24 7.56 -7.26 5.86
CA GLY A 24 8.74 -7.45 6.71
C GLY A 24 8.87 -8.85 7.32
N ILE A 25 7.74 -9.55 7.54
CA ILE A 25 7.75 -10.84 8.23
C ILE A 25 7.23 -11.97 7.32
N VAL A 26 6.02 -11.83 6.78
CA VAL A 26 5.35 -12.91 6.03
C VAL A 26 6.11 -13.25 4.75
N VAL A 27 6.51 -12.26 3.96
CA VAL A 27 7.25 -12.47 2.71
C VAL A 27 8.61 -13.16 2.96
N PRO A 28 9.51 -12.64 3.83
CA PRO A 28 10.77 -13.33 4.13
C PRO A 28 10.62 -14.70 4.76
N LEU A 29 9.62 -14.91 5.62
CA LEU A 29 9.36 -16.22 6.20
C LEU A 29 8.85 -17.20 5.15
N GLY A 30 7.89 -16.79 4.31
CA GLY A 30 7.35 -17.61 3.23
C GLY A 30 8.42 -18.01 2.21
N MET A 31 9.32 -17.09 1.83
CA MET A 31 10.46 -17.42 0.97
C MET A 31 11.35 -18.51 1.57
N ARG A 32 11.62 -18.46 2.89
CA ARG A 32 12.42 -19.47 3.60
C ARG A 32 11.72 -20.81 3.70
N VAL A 33 10.42 -20.81 3.99
CA VAL A 33 9.61 -22.04 4.14
C VAL A 33 9.43 -22.74 2.79
N LEU A 34 9.18 -21.99 1.72
CA LEU A 34 8.94 -22.54 0.38
C LEU A 34 10.24 -22.86 -0.37
N GLY A 35 11.37 -22.26 0.03
CA GLY A 35 12.64 -22.38 -0.68
C GLY A 35 12.62 -21.79 -2.09
N SER A 36 11.61 -20.97 -2.43
CA SER A 36 11.41 -20.42 -3.77
C SER A 36 10.84 -19.01 -3.73
N HIS A 37 11.58 -18.06 -4.31
CA HIS A 37 11.13 -16.69 -4.51
C HIS A 37 9.92 -16.62 -5.44
N THR A 38 9.90 -17.44 -6.49
CA THR A 38 8.81 -17.43 -7.49
C THR A 38 7.51 -17.93 -6.89
N GLN A 39 7.53 -19.01 -6.10
CA GLN A 39 6.33 -19.51 -5.42
C GLN A 39 5.80 -18.49 -4.40
N MET A 40 6.68 -17.89 -3.59
CA MET A 40 6.26 -16.83 -2.67
C MET A 40 5.73 -15.59 -3.42
N GLY A 41 6.29 -15.28 -4.59
CA GLY A 41 5.80 -14.24 -5.49
C GLY A 41 4.37 -14.48 -5.96
N MET A 42 3.97 -15.74 -6.19
CA MET A 42 2.59 -16.09 -6.57
C MET A 42 1.61 -15.93 -5.42
N ILE A 43 2.02 -16.31 -4.21
CA ILE A 43 1.22 -16.04 -3.00
C ILE A 43 1.08 -14.53 -2.82
N THR A 44 2.18 -13.80 -2.97
CA THR A 44 2.19 -12.34 -2.83
C THR A 44 1.32 -11.67 -3.88
N GLN A 45 1.32 -12.15 -5.12
CA GLN A 45 0.41 -11.63 -6.13
C GLN A 45 -1.06 -11.73 -5.69
N GLN A 46 -1.48 -12.87 -5.12
CA GLN A 46 -2.85 -13.07 -4.65
C GLN A 46 -3.16 -12.19 -3.44
N VAL A 47 -2.25 -12.13 -2.46
CA VAL A 47 -2.42 -11.29 -1.26
C VAL A 47 -2.47 -9.81 -1.62
N SER A 48 -1.66 -9.37 -2.60
CA SER A 48 -1.61 -7.99 -3.05
C SER A 48 -2.96 -7.50 -3.61
N ILE A 49 -3.83 -8.36 -4.15
CA ILE A 49 -5.19 -7.96 -4.55
C ILE A 49 -5.95 -7.42 -3.34
N TYR A 50 -5.97 -8.20 -2.25
CA TYR A 50 -6.66 -7.83 -1.01
C TYR A 50 -6.00 -6.62 -0.35
N LEU A 51 -4.66 -6.57 -0.32
CA LEU A 51 -3.95 -5.41 0.22
C LEU A 51 -4.26 -4.14 -0.57
N ASN A 52 -4.27 -4.18 -1.91
CA ASN A 52 -4.58 -2.99 -2.71
C ASN A 52 -6.00 -2.46 -2.47
N ILE A 53 -7.00 -3.37 -2.40
CA ILE A 53 -8.39 -2.99 -2.07
C ILE A 53 -8.46 -2.41 -0.66
N PHE A 54 -7.83 -3.07 0.30
CA PHE A 54 -7.78 -2.62 1.69
C PHE A 54 -7.14 -1.24 1.83
N SER A 55 -5.98 -1.01 1.19
CA SER A 55 -5.32 0.29 1.12
C SER A 55 -6.25 1.38 0.60
N LEU A 56 -6.93 1.11 -0.53
CA LEU A 56 -7.83 2.08 -1.15
C LEU A 56 -8.97 2.47 -0.21
N ILE A 57 -9.57 1.50 0.49
CA ILE A 57 -10.62 1.76 1.49
C ILE A 57 -10.08 2.65 2.61
N ILE A 58 -8.91 2.34 3.16
CA ILE A 58 -8.31 3.13 4.24
C ILE A 58 -8.02 4.56 3.78
N PHE A 59 -7.45 4.76 2.59
CA PHE A 59 -7.14 6.09 2.08
C PHE A 59 -8.39 6.92 1.75
N LEU A 60 -9.48 6.28 1.30
CA LEU A 60 -10.77 6.94 1.14
C LEU A 60 -11.37 7.37 2.48
N LEU A 61 -11.28 6.54 3.52
CA LEU A 61 -11.72 6.90 4.88
C LEU A 61 -10.88 8.03 5.47
N TYR A 62 -9.56 7.99 5.25
CA TYR A 62 -8.66 9.07 5.64
C TYR A 62 -9.03 10.39 4.94
N ALA A 63 -9.22 10.38 3.62
CA ALA A 63 -9.66 11.55 2.86
C ALA A 63 -11.02 12.09 3.34
N TYR A 64 -11.97 11.18 3.62
CA TYR A 64 -13.30 11.54 4.10
C TYR A 64 -13.26 12.24 5.47
N SER A 65 -12.29 11.89 6.33
CA SER A 65 -12.16 12.47 7.68
C SER A 65 -11.91 13.98 7.68
N PHE A 66 -11.50 14.59 6.56
CA PHE A 66 -11.25 16.03 6.43
C PHE A 66 -12.49 16.83 6.02
N ARG A 67 -13.62 16.19 5.69
CA ARG A 67 -14.84 16.88 5.23
C ARG A 67 -15.47 17.81 6.28
N TYR A 68 -15.16 17.62 7.56
CA TYR A 68 -15.75 18.36 8.67
C TYR A 68 -14.81 19.38 9.30
N GLU A 69 -13.59 19.57 8.76
CA GLU A 69 -12.63 20.55 9.29
C GLU A 69 -12.81 21.93 8.67
N SER A 70 -12.98 22.95 9.53
CA SER A 70 -13.18 24.35 9.13
C SER A 70 -11.87 25.14 8.91
N SER A 71 -10.71 24.54 9.22
CA SER A 71 -9.38 25.16 9.06
C SER A 71 -8.93 25.10 7.59
N LYS A 72 -8.77 26.27 6.94
CA LYS A 72 -8.53 26.36 5.48
C LYS A 72 -7.10 26.04 5.05
N THR A 73 -6.09 26.26 5.89
CA THR A 73 -4.68 26.17 5.48
C THR A 73 -4.09 24.78 5.70
N ASP A 74 -4.26 24.18 6.87
CA ASP A 74 -3.73 22.82 7.13
C ASP A 74 -4.56 21.75 6.40
N GLY A 75 -5.87 21.99 6.26
CA GLY A 75 -6.78 21.09 5.54
C GLY A 75 -6.41 20.90 4.06
N LEU A 76 -5.80 21.90 3.40
CA LEU A 76 -5.41 21.78 2.00
C LEU A 76 -4.25 20.80 1.80
N LEU A 77 -3.23 20.87 2.65
CA LEU A 77 -2.09 19.95 2.59
C LEU A 77 -2.56 18.50 2.79
N TYR A 78 -3.39 18.27 3.81
CA TYR A 78 -3.95 16.94 4.08
C TYR A 78 -4.83 16.42 2.95
N GLN A 79 -5.60 17.30 2.28
CA GLN A 79 -6.36 16.92 1.09
C GLN A 79 -5.45 16.55 -0.09
N ILE A 80 -4.39 17.32 -0.35
CA ILE A 80 -3.42 17.03 -1.40
C ILE A 80 -2.74 15.67 -1.14
N VAL A 81 -2.32 15.43 0.10
CA VAL A 81 -1.70 14.14 0.49
C VAL A 81 -2.72 12.99 0.38
N SER A 82 -3.98 13.22 0.75
CA SER A 82 -5.03 12.20 0.58
C SER A 82 -5.25 11.84 -0.89
N LEU A 83 -5.29 12.85 -1.77
CA LEU A 83 -5.43 12.64 -3.20
C LEU A 83 -4.21 11.94 -3.80
N SER A 84 -2.99 12.27 -3.35
CA SER A 84 -1.78 11.61 -3.82
C SER A 84 -1.75 10.13 -3.40
N LEU A 85 -2.12 9.80 -2.16
CA LEU A 85 -2.24 8.42 -1.69
C LEU A 85 -3.25 7.61 -2.52
N ILE A 86 -4.43 8.18 -2.79
CA ILE A 86 -5.46 7.51 -3.61
C ILE A 86 -4.95 7.32 -5.05
N ALA A 87 -4.35 8.35 -5.65
CA ALA A 87 -3.82 8.27 -7.01
C ALA A 87 -2.69 7.24 -7.13
N SER A 88 -1.75 7.22 -6.18
CA SER A 88 -0.69 6.21 -6.10
C SER A 88 -1.26 4.80 -5.92
N GLN A 89 -2.29 4.63 -5.09
CA GLN A 89 -2.93 3.34 -4.87
C GLN A 89 -3.65 2.82 -6.11
N LEU A 90 -4.34 3.70 -6.86
CA LEU A 90 -4.96 3.34 -8.13
C LEU A 90 -3.90 2.96 -9.17
N LEU A 91 -2.78 3.68 -9.22
CA LEU A 91 -1.66 3.34 -10.09
C LEU A 91 -1.08 1.95 -9.75
N LEU A 92 -0.90 1.63 -8.47
CA LEU A 92 -0.48 0.29 -8.02
C LEU A 92 -1.47 -0.79 -8.45
N PHE A 93 -2.78 -0.54 -8.35
CA PHE A 93 -3.82 -1.47 -8.80
C PHE A 93 -3.66 -1.79 -10.30
N LEU A 94 -3.40 -0.78 -11.13
CA LEU A 94 -3.16 -0.95 -12.56
C LEU A 94 -1.86 -1.72 -12.85
N ILE A 95 -0.76 -1.35 -12.18
CA ILE A 95 0.53 -2.04 -12.34
C ILE A 95 0.41 -3.50 -11.89
N HIS A 96 -0.31 -3.78 -10.80
CA HIS A 96 -0.55 -5.14 -10.30
C HIS A 96 -1.34 -5.99 -11.30
N GLY A 97 -2.38 -5.43 -11.90
CA GLY A 97 -3.13 -6.10 -12.97
C GLY A 97 -2.23 -6.46 -14.15
N TYR A 98 -1.35 -5.55 -14.55
CA TYR A 98 -0.37 -5.83 -15.61
C TYR A 98 0.67 -6.88 -15.20
N LEU A 99 1.22 -6.83 -13.98
CA LEU A 99 2.15 -7.85 -13.48
C LEU A 99 1.52 -9.23 -13.47
N THR A 100 0.23 -9.32 -13.10
CA THR A 100 -0.52 -10.58 -13.04
C THR A 100 -0.56 -11.29 -14.39
N VAL A 101 -0.80 -10.57 -15.49
CA VAL A 101 -0.87 -11.19 -16.83
C VAL A 101 0.49 -11.67 -17.35
N THR A 102 1.59 -11.25 -16.71
CA THR A 102 2.95 -11.71 -17.07
C THR A 102 3.41 -12.95 -16.30
N ILE A 103 2.55 -13.50 -15.43
CA ILE A 103 2.79 -14.71 -14.64
C ILE A 103 1.97 -15.87 -15.20
N ASP A 104 2.64 -16.98 -15.52
CA ASP A 104 2.00 -18.27 -15.78
C ASP A 104 1.91 -19.04 -14.45
N PHE A 105 0.72 -19.04 -13.85
CA PHE A 105 0.46 -19.69 -12.56
C PHE A 105 0.50 -21.22 -12.65
N GLU A 106 0.15 -21.80 -13.80
CA GLU A 106 0.18 -23.26 -13.97
C GLU A 106 1.63 -23.76 -14.04
N LYS A 107 2.49 -23.04 -14.76
CA LYS A 107 3.91 -23.41 -14.93
C LYS A 107 4.84 -22.83 -13.87
N VAL A 108 4.29 -22.12 -12.90
CA VAL A 108 5.05 -21.40 -11.86
C VAL A 108 6.18 -20.55 -12.48
N LYS A 109 5.87 -19.77 -13.53
CA LYS A 109 6.89 -19.09 -14.34
C LYS A 109 6.50 -17.66 -14.73
N ILE A 110 7.51 -16.79 -14.82
CA ILE A 110 7.37 -15.43 -15.36
C ILE A 110 7.62 -15.49 -16.88
N ILE A 111 6.68 -14.98 -17.68
CA ILE A 111 6.71 -15.07 -19.15
C ILE A 111 7.78 -14.14 -19.73
N ASN A 112 7.82 -12.89 -19.28
CA ASN A 112 8.82 -11.88 -19.67
C ASN A 112 9.52 -11.32 -18.42
N PRO A 113 10.63 -11.95 -17.97
CA PRO A 113 11.28 -11.58 -16.72
C PRO A 113 11.79 -10.14 -16.70
N GLU A 114 12.36 -9.62 -17.79
CA GLU A 114 12.94 -8.28 -17.81
C GLU A 114 11.89 -7.20 -17.54
N ASN A 115 10.78 -7.25 -18.29
CA ASN A 115 9.70 -6.29 -18.12
C ASN A 115 8.99 -6.47 -16.77
N PHE A 116 8.81 -7.72 -16.32
CA PHE A 116 8.26 -8.02 -15.01
C PHE A 116 9.09 -7.39 -13.88
N TYR A 117 10.41 -7.60 -13.86
CA TYR A 117 11.26 -7.08 -12.78
C TYR A 117 11.35 -5.56 -12.79
N LEU A 118 11.34 -4.92 -13.97
CA LEU A 118 11.29 -3.47 -14.06
C LEU A 118 10.00 -2.91 -13.44
N LEU A 119 8.84 -3.42 -13.86
CA LEU A 119 7.54 -2.97 -13.36
C LEU A 119 7.35 -3.34 -11.88
N HIS A 120 7.83 -4.50 -11.46
CA HIS A 120 7.82 -4.91 -10.05
C HIS A 120 8.67 -3.97 -9.20
N ARG A 121 9.84 -3.52 -9.70
CA ARG A 121 10.66 -2.53 -9.00
C ARG A 121 9.95 -1.18 -8.88
N ILE A 122 9.27 -0.73 -9.94
CA ILE A 122 8.45 0.50 -9.91
C ILE A 122 7.32 0.35 -8.88
N TYR A 123 6.63 -0.79 -8.88
CA TYR A 123 5.60 -1.12 -7.90
C TYR A 123 6.15 -0.97 -6.46
N LEU A 124 7.28 -1.61 -6.16
CA LEU A 124 7.91 -1.56 -4.83
C LEU A 124 8.34 -0.13 -4.43
N ILE A 125 8.84 0.67 -5.36
CA ILE A 125 9.21 2.07 -5.09
C ILE A 125 7.97 2.89 -4.71
N ILE A 126 6.89 2.78 -5.47
CA ILE A 126 5.63 3.50 -5.18
C ILE A 126 5.08 3.04 -3.82
N GLU A 127 5.02 1.74 -3.57
CA GLU A 127 4.54 1.18 -2.30
C GLU A 127 5.39 1.65 -1.11
N THR A 128 6.72 1.73 -1.28
CA THR A 128 7.63 2.28 -0.26
C THR A 128 7.36 3.77 0.00
N ALA A 129 7.09 4.56 -1.04
CA ALA A 129 6.75 5.97 -0.91
C ALA A 129 5.41 6.16 -0.16
N ILE A 130 4.40 5.33 -0.45
CA ILE A 130 3.13 5.31 0.31
C ILE A 130 3.42 4.97 1.78
N TRP A 131 4.20 3.93 2.04
CA TRP A 131 4.55 3.51 3.39
C TRP A 131 5.25 4.61 4.20
N LEU A 132 6.23 5.31 3.60
CA LEU A 132 6.89 6.46 4.22
C LEU A 132 5.93 7.61 4.48
N THR A 133 5.05 7.91 3.53
CA THR A 133 4.04 8.98 3.66
C THR A 133 3.09 8.69 4.82
N VAL A 134 2.55 7.47 4.89
CA VAL A 134 1.66 7.06 5.98
C VAL A 134 2.39 7.06 7.33
N SER A 135 3.64 6.60 7.37
CA SER A 135 4.47 6.67 8.59
C SER A 135 4.63 8.11 9.09
N GLY A 136 4.92 9.04 8.17
CA GLY A 136 5.04 10.46 8.47
C GLY A 136 3.73 11.07 8.96
N LEU A 137 2.60 10.72 8.34
CA LEU A 137 1.28 11.17 8.78
C LEU A 137 0.91 10.68 10.18
N ILE A 138 1.17 9.40 10.48
CA ILE A 138 0.93 8.86 11.83
C ILE A 138 1.74 9.64 12.86
N LEU A 139 3.03 9.87 12.59
CA LEU A 139 3.91 10.60 13.50
C LEU A 139 3.43 12.05 13.68
N GLN A 140 3.13 12.75 12.59
CA GLN A 140 2.68 14.15 12.62
C GLN A 140 1.38 14.30 13.42
N ILE A 141 0.34 13.51 13.10
CA ILE A 141 -0.96 13.61 13.77
C ILE A 141 -0.88 13.22 15.25
N THR A 142 0.09 12.37 15.64
CA THR A 142 0.29 11.99 17.06
C THR A 142 1.00 13.08 17.87
N LEU A 143 1.79 13.94 17.21
CA LEU A 143 2.52 15.04 17.87
C LEU A 143 1.71 16.34 17.94
N GLU A 144 0.65 16.48 17.15
CA GLU A 144 -0.35 17.58 17.17
C GLU A 144 -1.39 17.40 18.28
#